data_AF-A0AAD7TCU1-F1
#
_entry.id   AF-A0AAD7TCU1-F1
#
_cell.length_a   1.000
_cell.length_b   1.000
_cell.length_c   1.000
_cell.angle_alpha   90.00
_cell.angle_beta   90.00
_cell.angle_gamma   90.00
#
_symmetry.space_group_name_H-M   'P 1'
#
loop_
_entity.id
_entity.type
_entity.pdbx_description
1 polymer ?
#
loop_
_entity_poly.entity_id
_entity_poly.type
_entity_poly.pdbx_seq_one_letter_code
_entity_poly.pdbx_strand_id
1 'polypeptide(L)'
;MRKYNISPNLVSIIQNLYDKATSAVLHNGAFGDCFKYLGAIVSDEGSKKEVLARIAQTTAALTQLKPIWKDKNISLGSKVRLLRSLVISIFLYACESWTLTAEIQQRIQSLEMRCYRRLLGISYTQHITNMEIRQRISQAIGRHDDLLTIVKKRKLRWYGHITRSSGLAKTILQGTVQGGRKRGRQKKRWEDNIQMDSIKTE
;
A
#
# COMPACT_ATOMS: atom_id res chain seq x y z
N MET A 1 29.35 -14.10 -9.13
CA MET A 1 28.06 -13.63 -8.57
C MET A 1 27.90 -14.19 -7.16
N ARG A 2 27.83 -13.36 -6.12
CA ARG A 2 27.61 -13.82 -4.73
C ARG A 2 26.18 -14.37 -4.60
N LYS A 3 26.04 -15.69 -4.50
CA LYS A 3 24.77 -16.35 -4.16
C LYS A 3 24.51 -16.07 -2.68
N TYR A 4 23.63 -15.12 -2.36
CA TYR A 4 23.14 -14.96 -1.01
C TYR A 4 22.27 -16.17 -0.68
N ASN A 5 22.76 -17.05 0.20
CA ASN A 5 22.04 -18.22 0.67
C ASN A 5 20.87 -17.76 1.53
N ILE A 6 19.72 -17.51 0.89
CA ILE A 6 18.48 -17.15 1.58
C ILE A 6 18.03 -18.39 2.37
N SER A 7 17.89 -18.26 3.69
CA SER A 7 17.45 -19.35 4.55
C SER A 7 16.11 -19.95 4.06
N PRO A 8 15.97 -21.28 3.96
CA PRO A 8 14.72 -21.95 3.57
C PRO A 8 13.52 -21.51 4.42
N ASN A 9 13.77 -21.15 5.68
CA ASN A 9 12.75 -20.63 6.58
C ASN A 9 12.22 -19.27 6.10
N LEU A 10 13.10 -18.38 5.63
CA LEU A 10 12.70 -17.09 5.06
C LEU A 10 11.85 -17.27 3.79
N VAL A 11 12.22 -18.22 2.93
CA VAL A 11 11.46 -18.53 1.71
C VAL A 11 10.07 -19.06 2.07
N SER A 12 9.98 -19.97 3.04
CA SER A 12 8.69 -20.50 3.52
C SER A 12 7.81 -19.44 4.17
N ILE A 13 8.39 -18.49 4.91
CA ILE A 13 7.67 -17.38 5.52
C ILE A 13 7.13 -16.44 4.43
N ILE A 14 7.94 -16.11 3.42
CA ILE A 14 7.51 -15.27 2.30
C ILE A 14 6.38 -15.96 1.52
N GLN A 15 6.50 -17.26 1.25
CA GLN A 15 5.47 -18.02 0.53
C GLN A 15 4.15 -18.07 1.32
N ASN A 16 4.22 -18.37 2.62
CA ASN A 16 3.05 -18.38 3.49
C ASN A 16 2.37 -17.00 3.61
N LEU A 17 3.13 -15.90 3.51
CA LEU A 17 2.58 -14.55 3.48
C LEU A 17 1.79 -14.28 2.20
N TYR A 18 2.27 -14.77 1.05
CA TYR A 18 1.54 -14.70 -0.21
C TYR A 18 0.29 -15.57 -0.19
N ASP A 19 0.36 -16.80 0.29
CA ASP A 19 -0.76 -17.74 0.26
C ASP A 19 -1.90 -17.30 1.19
N LYS A 20 -1.60 -16.78 2.40
CA LYS A 20 -2.61 -16.21 3.31
C LYS A 20 -3.21 -14.89 2.80
N ALA A 21 -2.48 -14.10 2.04
CA ALA A 21 -3.04 -12.91 1.40
C ALA A 21 -4.07 -13.27 0.32
N THR A 22 -3.98 -14.48 -0.23
CA THR A 22 -4.78 -14.94 -1.37
C THR A 22 -6.06 -15.67 -0.94
N SER A 23 -6.12 -16.28 0.25
CA SER A 23 -7.19 -17.23 0.62
C SER A 23 -8.38 -16.73 1.47
N ALA A 24 -8.44 -15.47 1.93
CA ALA A 24 -9.61 -15.00 2.70
C ALA A 24 -10.60 -14.15 1.86
N VAL A 25 -11.73 -14.74 1.48
CA VAL A 25 -13.13 -14.52 1.96
C VAL A 25 -14.06 -15.02 0.84
N LEU A 26 -14.55 -16.26 0.97
CA LEU A 26 -15.81 -16.69 0.39
C LEU A 26 -16.78 -16.78 1.57
N HIS A 27 -17.77 -15.90 1.62
CA HIS A 27 -18.93 -16.11 2.47
C HIS A 27 -20.15 -16.28 1.55
N ASN A 28 -20.54 -17.54 1.40
CA ASN A 28 -21.88 -18.02 1.07
C ASN A 28 -22.67 -17.28 -0.03
N GLY A 29 -22.38 -17.58 -1.30
CA GLY A 29 -23.39 -17.80 -2.35
C GLY A 29 -24.48 -16.74 -2.62
N ALA A 30 -24.39 -15.55 -2.04
CA ALA A 30 -25.23 -14.39 -2.30
C ALA A 30 -24.32 -13.25 -2.76
N PHE A 31 -24.84 -12.29 -3.52
CA PHE A 31 -24.14 -11.02 -3.80
C PHE A 31 -23.93 -10.27 -2.47
N GLY A 32 -22.91 -10.65 -1.72
CA GLY A 32 -22.46 -9.91 -0.54
C GLY A 32 -21.82 -8.59 -0.97
N ASP A 33 -21.84 -7.61 -0.06
CA ASP A 33 -21.37 -6.23 -0.27
C ASP A 33 -19.87 -6.11 -0.67
N CYS A 34 -19.13 -7.22 -0.75
CA CYS A 34 -17.79 -7.28 -1.31
C CYS A 34 -17.44 -8.69 -1.86
N PHE A 35 -16.58 -8.74 -2.88
CA PHE A 35 -16.03 -9.98 -3.44
C PHE A 35 -14.54 -9.84 -3.76
N LYS A 36 -13.82 -10.96 -3.88
CA LYS A 36 -12.39 -10.97 -4.18
C LYS A 36 -12.13 -11.28 -5.65
N TYR A 37 -11.39 -10.41 -6.33
CA TYR A 37 -11.02 -10.54 -7.73
C TYR A 37 -9.53 -10.29 -7.91
N LEU A 38 -8.82 -11.26 -8.50
CA LEU A 38 -7.36 -11.22 -8.69
C LEU A 38 -6.62 -10.83 -7.40
N GLY A 39 -7.08 -11.33 -6.25
CA GLY A 39 -6.45 -11.03 -4.96
C GLY A 39 -6.81 -9.68 -4.34
N ALA A 40 -7.57 -8.80 -5.01
CA ALA A 40 -8.08 -7.54 -4.48
C ALA A 40 -9.57 -7.61 -4.12
N ILE A 41 -9.99 -6.92 -3.07
CA ILE A 41 -11.38 -6.82 -2.63
C ILE A 41 -12.08 -5.71 -3.40
N VAL A 42 -13.14 -6.06 -4.13
CA VAL A 42 -14.05 -5.14 -4.79
C VAL A 42 -15.30 -4.99 -3.93
N SER A 43 -15.71 -3.76 -3.66
CA SER A 43 -16.88 -3.44 -2.83
C SER A 43 -17.55 -2.16 -3.33
N ASP A 44 -18.86 -2.06 -3.10
CA ASP A 44 -19.70 -0.89 -3.39
C ASP A 44 -19.32 0.36 -2.54
N GLU A 45 -18.76 0.14 -1.34
CA GLU A 45 -18.25 1.17 -0.44
C GLU A 45 -16.91 1.78 -0.91
N GLY A 46 -16.36 1.27 -2.02
CA GLY A 46 -15.10 1.70 -2.59
C GLY A 46 -13.89 1.05 -1.92
N SER A 47 -12.76 1.77 -1.88
CA SER A 47 -11.45 1.15 -1.59
C SER A 47 -11.15 0.90 -0.11
N LYS A 48 -12.07 1.24 0.81
CA LYS A 48 -11.80 1.17 2.25
C LYS A 48 -11.53 -0.27 2.71
N LYS A 49 -12.40 -1.23 2.34
CA LYS A 49 -12.26 -2.65 2.73
C LYS A 49 -10.93 -3.23 2.21
N GLU A 50 -10.58 -2.97 0.95
CA GLU A 50 -9.31 -3.42 0.35
C GLU A 50 -8.09 -2.83 1.07
N VAL A 51 -8.06 -1.51 1.31
CA VAL A 51 -6.92 -0.87 1.99
C VAL A 51 -6.74 -1.42 3.40
N LEU A 52 -7.84 -1.67 4.13
CA LEU A 52 -7.77 -2.27 5.46
C LEU A 52 -7.24 -3.71 5.41
N ALA A 53 -7.66 -4.51 4.43
CA ALA A 53 -7.13 -5.86 4.23
C ALA A 53 -5.61 -5.82 3.94
N ARG A 54 -5.16 -4.89 3.09
CA ARG A 54 -3.73 -4.70 2.79
C ARG A 54 -2.93 -4.25 4.00
N ILE A 55 -3.47 -3.35 4.83
CA ILE A 55 -2.87 -2.95 6.10
C ILE A 55 -2.71 -4.16 7.03
N ALA A 56 -3.74 -5.02 7.12
CA ALA A 56 -3.70 -6.22 7.95
C ALA A 56 -2.63 -7.21 7.46
N GLN A 57 -2.60 -7.51 6.16
CA GLN A 57 -1.58 -8.38 5.53
C GLN A 57 -0.16 -7.84 5.75
N THR A 58 0.02 -6.54 5.52
CA THR A 58 1.31 -5.85 5.73
C THR A 58 1.74 -5.89 7.19
N THR A 59 0.80 -5.69 8.12
CA THR A 59 1.06 -5.75 9.56
C THR A 59 1.44 -7.17 10.00
N ALA A 60 0.80 -8.20 9.42
CA ALA A 60 1.14 -9.59 9.66
C ALA A 60 2.56 -9.91 9.15
N ALA A 61 2.89 -9.51 7.92
CA ALA A 61 4.24 -9.65 7.35
C ALA A 61 5.32 -8.96 8.18
N LEU A 62 5.06 -7.71 8.58
CA LEU A 62 5.96 -6.95 9.46
C LEU A 62 6.19 -7.67 10.79
N THR A 63 5.16 -8.31 11.34
CA THR A 63 5.24 -9.03 12.61
C THR A 63 6.00 -10.35 12.48
N GLN A 64 5.81 -11.09 11.38
CA GLN A 64 6.54 -12.34 11.14
C GLN A 64 8.05 -12.10 10.96
N LEU A 65 8.42 -10.99 10.31
CA LEU A 65 9.82 -10.60 10.10
C LEU A 65 10.47 -9.90 11.33
N LYS A 66 9.80 -9.92 12.50
CA LYS A 66 10.31 -9.34 13.75
C LYS A 66 11.76 -9.76 14.12
N PRO A 67 12.21 -11.00 13.90
CA PRO A 67 13.61 -11.38 14.17
C PRO A 67 14.61 -10.53 13.39
N ILE A 68 14.33 -10.26 12.10
CA ILE A 68 15.18 -9.45 11.22
C ILE A 68 15.25 -8.00 11.71
N TRP A 69 14.11 -7.44 12.13
CA TRP A 69 14.06 -6.06 12.60
C TRP A 69 14.82 -5.88 13.93
N LYS A 70 14.84 -6.91 14.77
CA LYS A 70 15.56 -6.93 16.05
C LYS A 70 17.05 -7.22 15.93
N ASP A 71 17.49 -7.86 14.86
CA ASP A 71 18.90 -8.22 14.67
C ASP A 71 19.78 -6.95 14.57
N LYS A 72 20.78 -6.84 15.44
CA LYS A 72 21.70 -5.69 15.47
C LYS A 72 22.81 -5.80 14.41
N ASN A 73 23.05 -6.99 13.87
CA ASN A 73 24.07 -7.24 12.85
C ASN A 73 23.64 -6.74 11.47
N ILE A 74 22.33 -6.55 11.26
CA ILE A 74 21.79 -6.05 9.99
C ILE A 74 21.72 -4.52 10.05
N SER A 75 22.42 -3.86 9.13
CA SER A 75 22.38 -2.40 9.01
C SER A 75 20.97 -1.87 8.73
N LEU A 76 20.67 -0.68 9.25
CA LEU A 76 19.36 -0.05 9.04
C LEU A 76 19.01 0.10 7.56
N GLY A 77 19.97 0.47 6.71
CA GLY A 77 19.76 0.56 5.26
C GLY A 77 19.32 -0.77 4.63
N SER A 78 19.93 -1.89 5.04
CA SER A 78 19.52 -3.23 4.58
C SER A 78 18.12 -3.59 5.07
N LYS A 79 17.79 -3.27 6.32
CA LYS A 79 16.45 -3.47 6.87
C LYS A 79 15.39 -2.66 6.10
N VAL A 80 15.67 -1.41 5.74
CA VAL A 80 14.75 -0.59 4.92
C VAL A 80 14.57 -1.22 3.52
N ARG A 81 15.63 -1.73 2.89
CA ARG A 81 15.53 -2.43 1.60
C ARG A 81 14.66 -3.70 1.70
N LEU A 82 14.81 -4.48 2.76
CA LEU A 82 13.97 -5.65 3.02
C LEU A 82 12.51 -5.27 3.28
N LEU A 83 12.28 -4.23 4.09
CA LEU A 83 10.94 -3.69 4.33
C LEU A 83 10.27 -3.30 3.00
N ARG A 84 10.98 -2.56 2.13
CA ARG A 84 10.44 -2.10 0.85
C ARG A 84 10.12 -3.25 -0.11
N SER A 85 10.97 -4.27 -0.16
CA SER A 85 10.84 -5.40 -1.10
C SER A 85 9.83 -6.45 -0.65
N LEU A 86 9.71 -6.72 0.65
CA LEU A 86 8.89 -7.81 1.17
C LEU A 86 7.57 -7.33 1.78
N VAL A 87 7.58 -6.22 2.52
CA VAL A 87 6.43 -5.78 3.32
C VAL A 87 5.64 -4.72 2.57
N ILE A 88 6.31 -3.69 2.07
CA ILE A 88 5.66 -2.59 1.34
C ILE A 88 5.13 -3.06 -0.02
N SER A 89 5.77 -4.04 -0.66
CA SER A 89 5.26 -4.65 -1.90
C SER A 89 3.88 -5.28 -1.74
N ILE A 90 3.62 -5.95 -0.61
CA ILE A 90 2.30 -6.50 -0.26
C ILE A 90 1.26 -5.37 -0.17
N PHE A 91 1.62 -4.27 0.50
CA PHE A 91 0.73 -3.12 0.62
C PHE A 91 0.41 -2.49 -0.74
N LEU A 92 1.42 -2.31 -1.58
CA LEU A 92 1.29 -1.60 -2.85
C LEU A 92 0.59 -2.42 -3.95
N TYR A 93 0.16 -3.64 -3.67
CA TYR A 93 -0.58 -4.46 -4.62
C TYR A 93 -1.93 -3.81 -4.95
N ALA A 94 -2.21 -3.64 -6.24
CA ALA A 94 -3.44 -3.04 -6.78
C ALA A 94 -3.74 -1.61 -6.26
N CYS A 95 -2.76 -0.91 -5.70
CA CYS A 95 -2.96 0.41 -5.11
C CYS A 95 -3.36 1.49 -6.12
N GLU A 96 -3.07 1.26 -7.40
CA GLU A 96 -3.42 2.10 -8.53
C GLU A 96 -4.95 2.24 -8.68
N SER A 97 -5.70 1.20 -8.30
CA SER A 97 -7.16 1.17 -8.37
C SER A 97 -7.87 1.91 -7.24
N TRP A 98 -7.15 2.34 -6.21
CA TRP A 98 -7.78 2.88 -5.00
C TRP A 98 -8.25 4.32 -5.17
N THR A 99 -9.38 4.63 -4.54
CA THR A 99 -9.85 6.00 -4.32
C THR A 99 -9.31 6.52 -2.98
N LEU A 100 -8.39 7.48 -3.04
CA LEU A 100 -7.69 8.05 -1.89
C LEU A 100 -8.51 9.17 -1.21
N THR A 101 -9.35 8.76 -0.27
CA THR A 101 -9.99 9.66 0.70
C THR A 101 -9.00 10.14 1.76
N ALA A 102 -9.31 11.22 2.48
CA ALA A 102 -8.46 11.72 3.57
C ALA A 102 -8.22 10.66 4.65
N GLU A 103 -9.25 9.89 5.00
CA GLU A 103 -9.15 8.77 5.96
C GLU A 103 -8.13 7.71 5.47
N ILE A 104 -8.24 7.30 4.20
CA ILE A 104 -7.32 6.32 3.61
C ILE A 104 -5.88 6.87 3.61
N GLN A 105 -5.68 8.13 3.25
CA GLN A 105 -4.35 8.76 3.24
C GLN A 105 -3.71 8.77 4.64
N GLN A 106 -4.48 9.12 5.67
CA GLN A 106 -4.02 9.07 7.07
C GLN A 106 -3.65 7.65 7.50
N ARG A 107 -4.44 6.64 7.11
CA ARG A 107 -4.13 5.23 7.39
C ARG A 107 -2.84 4.76 6.72
N ILE A 108 -2.59 5.18 5.46
CA ILE A 108 -1.33 4.88 4.74
C ILE A 108 -0.13 5.47 5.48
N GLN A 109 -0.21 6.74 5.88
CA GLN A 109 0.86 7.39 6.64
C GLN A 109 1.07 6.72 8.00
N SER A 110 -0.01 6.34 8.69
CA SER A 110 0.06 5.63 9.97
C SER A 110 0.73 4.25 9.84
N LEU A 111 0.45 3.52 8.76
CA LEU A 111 1.09 2.25 8.45
C LEU A 111 2.60 2.42 8.23
N GLU A 112 3.00 3.41 7.44
CA GLU A 112 4.41 3.72 7.21
C GLU A 112 5.13 4.02 8.53
N MET A 113 4.55 4.89 9.36
CA MET A 113 5.10 5.24 10.66
C MET A 113 5.20 4.05 11.61
N ARG A 114 4.24 3.11 11.55
CA ARG A 114 4.31 1.84 12.29
C ARG A 114 5.48 0.97 11.80
N CYS A 115 5.71 0.90 10.49
CA CYS A 115 6.82 0.15 9.91
C CYS A 115 8.17 0.72 10.36
N TYR A 116 8.35 2.05 10.26
CA TYR A 116 9.61 2.70 10.67
C TYR A 116 9.88 2.59 12.16
N ARG A 117 8.86 2.77 13.02
CA ARG A 117 9.02 2.55 14.47
C ARG A 117 9.47 1.12 14.77
N ARG A 118 8.87 0.12 14.13
CA ARG A 118 9.27 -1.28 14.30
C ARG A 118 10.72 -1.51 13.86
N LEU A 119 11.13 -0.89 12.75
CA LEU A 119 12.48 -1.01 12.19
C LEU A 119 13.56 -0.42 13.12
N LEU A 120 13.25 0.73 13.70
CA LEU A 120 14.12 1.46 14.62
C LEU A 120 14.06 0.94 16.06
N GLY A 121 13.13 0.02 16.36
CA GLY A 121 12.91 -0.48 17.72
C GLY A 121 12.34 0.57 18.67
N ILE A 122 11.67 1.60 18.15
CA ILE A 122 11.13 2.71 18.94
C ILE A 122 9.78 2.32 19.55
N SER A 123 9.68 2.47 20.87
CA SER A 123 8.43 2.31 21.62
C SER A 123 7.59 3.59 21.58
N TYR A 124 6.27 3.46 21.71
CA TYR A 124 5.38 4.61 21.86
C TYR A 124 5.67 5.43 23.14
N THR A 125 6.17 4.79 24.19
CA THR A 125 6.55 5.43 25.47
C THR A 125 7.73 6.38 25.36
N GLN A 126 8.49 6.33 24.26
CA GLN A 126 9.62 7.23 24.03
C GLN A 126 9.18 8.59 23.48
N HIS A 127 7.89 8.78 23.18
CA HIS A 127 7.31 10.05 22.69
C HIS A 127 8.05 10.69 21.50
N ILE A 128 8.72 9.88 20.67
CA ILE A 128 9.45 10.35 19.48
C ILE A 128 8.46 10.79 18.40
N THR A 129 8.66 11.99 17.88
CA THR A 129 7.83 12.61 16.83
C THR A 129 7.95 11.86 15.50
N ASN A 130 6.90 11.93 14.67
CA ASN A 130 6.94 11.34 13.33
C ASN A 130 8.00 11.99 12.42
N MET A 131 8.27 13.28 12.62
CA MET A 131 9.30 14.01 11.88
C MET A 131 10.70 13.45 12.17
N GLU A 132 11.01 13.26 13.45
CA GLU A 132 12.29 12.67 13.88
C GLU A 132 12.48 11.24 13.35
N ILE A 133 11.43 10.42 13.36
CA ILE A 133 11.48 9.06 12.80
C ILE A 133 11.81 9.10 11.30
N ARG A 134 11.16 9.98 10.55
CA ARG A 134 11.42 10.16 9.11
C ARG A 134 12.84 10.65 8.86
N GLN A 135 13.34 11.58 9.68
CA GLN A 135 14.70 12.08 9.60
C GLN A 135 15.74 10.97 9.81
N ARG A 136 15.57 10.11 10.82
CA ARG A 136 16.47 8.96 11.06
C ARG A 136 16.53 7.99 9.87
N ILE A 137 15.37 7.71 9.25
CA ILE A 137 15.34 6.88 8.05
C ILE A 137 16.05 7.59 6.88
N SER A 138 15.77 8.88 6.66
CA SER A 138 16.41 9.67 5.61
C SER A 138 17.93 9.79 5.79
N GLN A 139 18.44 9.89 7.01
CA GLN A 139 19.88 9.88 7.29
C GLN A 139 20.53 8.53 6.92
N ALA A 140 19.81 7.43 7.10
CA ALA A 140 20.33 6.08 6.85
C ALA A 140 20.30 5.67 5.37
N ILE A 141 19.33 6.16 4.59
CA ILE A 141 19.13 5.73 3.18
C ILE A 141 19.08 6.88 2.16
N GLY A 142 19.22 8.12 2.62
CA GLY A 142 19.07 9.31 1.79
C GLY A 142 17.61 9.66 1.48
N ARG A 143 17.45 10.55 0.49
CA ARG A 143 16.14 10.99 0.00
C ARG A 143 15.33 9.81 -0.51
N HIS A 144 14.11 9.66 -0.01
CA HIS A 144 13.18 8.64 -0.45
C HIS A 144 11.75 9.18 -0.48
N ASP A 145 10.91 8.56 -1.31
CA ASP A 145 9.49 8.86 -1.34
C ASP A 145 8.77 8.18 -0.16
N ASP A 146 7.89 8.93 0.48
CA ASP A 146 6.90 8.38 1.43
C ASP A 146 5.96 7.37 0.74
N LEU A 147 5.41 6.45 1.51
CA LEU A 147 4.50 5.42 1.03
C LEU A 147 3.29 5.99 0.28
N LEU A 148 2.68 7.06 0.81
CA LEU A 148 1.57 7.73 0.14
C LEU A 148 2.00 8.33 -1.20
N THR A 149 3.18 8.94 -1.26
CA THR A 149 3.75 9.48 -2.50
C THR A 149 3.99 8.37 -3.53
N ILE A 150 4.47 7.20 -3.09
CA ILE A 150 4.65 6.03 -3.97
C ILE A 150 3.29 5.58 -4.54
N VAL A 151 2.24 5.48 -3.71
CA VAL A 151 0.88 5.11 -4.18
C VAL A 151 0.39 6.10 -5.23
N LYS A 152 0.52 7.41 -4.97
CA LYS A 152 0.13 8.46 -5.92
C LYS A 152 0.90 8.38 -7.23
N LYS A 153 2.23 8.21 -7.18
CA LYS A 153 3.09 8.05 -8.37
C LYS A 153 2.70 6.82 -9.19
N ARG A 154 2.41 5.68 -8.56
CA ARG A 154 1.95 4.47 -9.24
C ARG A 154 0.61 4.68 -9.93
N LYS A 155 -0.33 5.31 -9.22
CA LYS A 155 -1.65 5.67 -9.75
C LYS A 155 -1.55 6.61 -10.96
N LEU A 156 -0.72 7.64 -10.89
CA LEU A 156 -0.45 8.56 -12.02
C LEU A 156 0.24 7.85 -13.19
N ARG A 157 1.20 6.96 -12.92
CA ARG A 157 1.88 6.17 -13.95
C ARG A 157 0.89 5.25 -14.68
N TRP A 158 0.00 4.59 -13.93
CA TRP A 158 -1.04 3.74 -14.50
C TRP A 158 -2.03 4.56 -15.32
N TYR A 159 -2.49 5.71 -14.80
CA TYR A 159 -3.32 6.66 -15.54
C TYR A 159 -2.67 7.04 -16.88
N GLY A 160 -1.41 7.49 -16.86
CA GLY A 160 -0.68 7.88 -18.06
C GLY A 160 -0.49 6.73 -19.05
N HIS A 161 -0.34 5.48 -18.57
CA HIS A 161 -0.31 4.29 -19.42
C HIS A 161 -1.66 4.04 -20.09
N ILE A 162 -2.77 4.05 -19.33
CA ILE A 162 -4.11 3.83 -19.86
C ILE A 162 -4.50 4.90 -20.88
N THR A 163 -4.22 6.18 -20.60
CA THR A 163 -4.54 7.29 -21.52
C THR A 163 -3.83 7.16 -22.87
N ARG A 164 -2.62 6.62 -22.90
CA ARG A 164 -1.85 6.35 -24.13
C ARG A 164 -2.21 5.02 -24.81
N SER A 165 -2.84 4.10 -24.08
CA SER A 165 -3.27 2.80 -24.62
C SER A 165 -4.55 2.91 -25.47
N SER A 166 -4.94 1.80 -26.09
CA SER A 166 -6.25 1.60 -26.71
C SER A 166 -6.99 0.46 -26.00
N GLY A 167 -8.32 0.39 -26.18
CA GLY A 167 -9.15 -0.69 -25.66
C GLY A 167 -10.01 -0.31 -24.46
N LEU A 168 -10.66 -1.33 -23.89
CA LEU A 168 -11.78 -1.18 -22.96
C LEU A 168 -11.43 -0.36 -21.70
N ALA A 169 -10.23 -0.51 -21.14
CA ALA A 169 -9.82 0.22 -19.94
C ALA A 169 -9.80 1.74 -20.15
N LYS A 170 -9.37 2.20 -21.33
CA LYS A 170 -9.40 3.63 -21.68
C LYS A 170 -10.83 4.11 -21.89
N THR A 171 -11.66 3.32 -22.58
CA THR A 171 -13.09 3.63 -22.77
C THR A 171 -13.83 3.72 -21.44
N ILE A 172 -13.57 2.81 -20.49
CA ILE A 172 -14.17 2.85 -19.15
C ILE A 172 -13.70 4.08 -18.38
N LEU A 173 -12.40 4.39 -18.45
CA LEU A 173 -11.82 5.51 -17.70
C LEU A 173 -12.30 6.88 -18.21
N GLN A 174 -12.47 7.04 -19.53
CA GLN A 174 -12.90 8.28 -20.17
C GLN A 174 -14.42 8.35 -20.36
N GLY A 175 -15.10 7.21 -20.26
CA GLY A 175 -16.52 7.09 -20.46
C GLY A 175 -17.32 7.83 -19.40
N THR A 176 -18.36 8.52 -19.82
CA THR A 176 -19.35 9.14 -18.94
C THR A 176 -20.61 8.27 -18.93
N VAL A 177 -21.21 8.10 -17.75
CA VAL A 177 -22.50 7.42 -17.60
C VAL A 177 -23.60 8.46 -17.72
N GLN A 178 -24.67 8.15 -18.45
CA GLN A 178 -25.83 9.04 -18.55
C GLN A 178 -26.47 9.25 -17.17
N GLY A 179 -26.73 10.51 -16.83
CA GLY A 179 -27.32 10.93 -15.56
C GLY A 179 -26.50 11.95 -14.79
N GLY A 180 -27.14 12.58 -13.80
CA GLY A 180 -26.51 13.56 -12.91
C GLY A 180 -26.15 12.98 -11.55
N ARG A 181 -25.14 13.55 -10.89
CA ARG A 181 -24.82 13.23 -9.49
C ARG A 181 -25.68 14.08 -8.57
N LYS A 182 -26.18 13.48 -7.47
CA LYS A 182 -26.95 14.21 -6.45
C LYS A 182 -26.15 15.41 -5.91
N ARG A 183 -26.83 16.53 -5.69
CA ARG A 183 -26.23 17.75 -5.11
C ARG A 183 -25.88 17.52 -3.63
N GLY A 184 -24.83 18.17 -3.13
CA GLY A 184 -24.38 18.08 -1.73
C GLY A 184 -23.03 17.37 -1.57
N ARG A 185 -22.87 16.60 -0.49
CA ARG A 185 -21.62 15.90 -0.15
C ARG A 185 -21.41 14.67 -1.03
N GLN A 186 -20.97 14.89 -2.26
CA GLN A 186 -20.68 13.82 -3.20
C GLN A 186 -19.50 12.95 -2.74
N LYS A 187 -19.58 11.63 -2.97
CA LYS A 187 -18.47 10.70 -2.72
C LYS A 187 -17.31 11.02 -3.66
N LYS A 188 -16.09 11.05 -3.14
CA LYS A 188 -14.87 11.27 -3.92
C LYS A 188 -14.72 10.17 -4.99
N ARG A 189 -14.39 10.54 -6.22
CA ARG A 189 -14.10 9.61 -7.31
C ARG A 189 -12.62 9.27 -7.36
N TRP A 190 -12.33 8.21 -8.11
CA TRP A 190 -10.96 7.86 -8.46
C TRP A 190 -10.29 8.97 -9.30
N GLU A 191 -11.01 9.54 -10.28
CA GLU A 191 -10.56 10.63 -11.17
C GLU A 191 -10.22 11.92 -10.42
N ASP A 192 -11.01 12.28 -9.39
CA ASP A 192 -10.74 13.46 -8.56
C ASP A 192 -9.33 13.39 -7.92
N ASN A 193 -8.78 12.19 -7.71
CA ASN A 193 -7.43 12.04 -7.18
C ASN A 193 -6.38 12.39 -8.23
N ILE A 194 -6.61 12.01 -9.49
CA ILE A 194 -5.66 12.27 -10.59
C ILE A 194 -5.48 13.77 -10.76
N GLN A 195 -6.59 14.52 -10.82
CA GLN A 195 -6.56 15.98 -10.93
C GLN A 195 -5.85 16.63 -9.74
N MET A 196 -6.12 16.18 -8.52
CA MET A 196 -5.47 16.73 -7.32
C MET A 196 -3.98 16.39 -7.23
N ASP A 197 -3.58 15.21 -7.67
CA ASP A 197 -2.20 14.73 -7.56
C ASP A 197 -1.33 15.24 -8.71
N SER A 198 -1.89 15.53 -9.89
CA SER A 198 -1.16 16.17 -11.00
C SER A 198 -0.77 17.61 -10.67
N ILE A 199 -1.65 18.38 -10.01
CA ILE A 199 -1.41 19.79 -9.65
C ILE A 199 -0.30 19.94 -8.59
N LYS A 200 -0.02 18.90 -7.81
CA LYS A 200 0.99 18.94 -6.73
C LYS A 200 2.39 18.50 -7.15
N THR A 201 2.58 18.21 -8.44
CA THR A 201 3.86 17.71 -8.98
C THR A 201 4.62 18.80 -9.77
N GLU A 202 4.05 20.00 -9.90
CA GLU A 202 4.69 21.24 -10.36
C GLU A 202 5.17 22.06 -9.15
#